data_AF-A0A377V6C0-F1
#
_entry.id   AF-A0A377V6C0-F1
#
_cell.length_a   1.000
_cell.length_b   1.000
_cell.length_c   1.000
_cell.angle_alpha   90.00
_cell.angle_beta   90.00
_cell.angle_gamma   90.00
#
_symmetry.space_group_name_H-M   'P 1'
#
loop_
_entity.id
_entity.type
_entity.pdbx_description
1 polymer ?
#
loop_
_entity_poly.entity_id
_entity_poly.type
_entity_poly.pdbx_seq_one_letter_code
_entity_poly.pdbx_strand_id
1 'polypeptide(L)'
;MAWLGPAIGPQAFEVGPEVRDAFMAKDENAHRAFRPAGEKYFADIYQLARQRLANVGVELIFGGDRCTLSEKDDFFSYRRDKTTGRMASFIWLI
;
A
#
# COMPACT_ATOMS: atom_id res chain seq x y z
N MET A 1 18.13 3.82 -2.38
CA MET A 1 16.84 4.03 -3.08
C MET A 1 15.86 2.96 -2.61
N ALA A 2 14.56 3.23 -2.73
CA ALA A 2 13.50 2.24 -2.53
C ALA A 2 12.59 2.19 -3.77
N TRP A 3 12.12 1.00 -4.12
CA TRP A 3 11.13 0.79 -5.18
C TRP A 3 9.87 0.18 -4.58
N LEU A 4 8.73 0.85 -4.78
CA LEU A 4 7.42 0.35 -4.37
C LEU A 4 6.82 -0.45 -5.53
N GLY A 5 6.85 -1.77 -5.43
CA GLY A 5 6.24 -2.67 -6.42
C GLY A 5 4.71 -2.64 -6.41
N PRO A 6 4.04 -3.39 -7.32
CA PRO A 6 2.59 -3.44 -7.39
C PRO A 6 1.95 -3.95 -6.09
N ALA A 7 1.03 -3.16 -5.54
CA ALA A 7 0.23 -3.47 -4.36
C ALA A 7 -1.26 -3.14 -4.62
N ILE A 8 -2.13 -3.36 -3.62
CA ILE A 8 -3.52 -2.90 -3.72
C ILE A 8 -3.57 -1.38 -3.53
N GLY A 9 -4.13 -0.66 -4.50
CA GLY A 9 -4.11 0.80 -4.54
C GLY A 9 -5.11 1.49 -3.61
N PRO A 10 -4.96 2.82 -3.40
CA PRO A 10 -5.75 3.59 -2.45
C PRO A 10 -7.25 3.69 -2.79
N GLN A 11 -7.65 3.42 -4.02
CA GLN A 11 -9.06 3.39 -4.42
C GLN A 11 -9.73 2.04 -4.09
N ALA A 12 -8.94 1.02 -3.74
CA ALA A 12 -9.41 -0.36 -3.59
C ALA A 12 -9.13 -0.95 -2.20
N PHE A 13 -8.15 -0.41 -1.47
CA PHE A 13 -7.72 -0.98 -0.19
C PHE A 13 -8.60 -0.49 0.97
N GLU A 14 -9.82 -1.00 1.04
CA GLU A 14 -10.71 -0.78 2.18
C GLU A 14 -10.23 -1.57 3.41
N VAL A 15 -10.20 -0.90 4.57
CA VAL A 15 -9.79 -1.40 5.88
C VAL A 15 -10.70 -0.85 6.98
N GLY A 16 -10.76 -1.53 8.13
CA GLY A 16 -11.50 -1.06 9.30
C GLY A 16 -10.75 0.03 10.09
N PRO A 17 -11.44 0.71 11.03
CA PRO A 17 -10.85 1.74 11.90
C PRO A 17 -9.64 1.23 12.69
N GLU A 18 -9.64 -0.04 13.10
CA GLU A 18 -8.57 -0.66 13.87
C GLU A 18 -7.22 -0.63 13.14
N VAL A 19 -7.24 -0.73 11.80
CA VAL A 19 -6.02 -0.64 10.99
C VAL A 19 -5.49 0.79 10.98
N ARG A 20 -6.37 1.78 10.76
CA ARG A 20 -6.00 3.20 10.78
C ARG A 20 -5.40 3.57 12.13
N ASP A 21 -6.06 3.18 13.22
CA ASP A 21 -5.64 3.52 14.58
C ASP A 21 -4.28 2.88 14.91
N ALA A 22 -4.04 1.64 14.48
CA ALA A 22 -2.75 0.98 14.65
C ALA A 22 -1.60 1.74 13.94
N PHE A 23 -1.84 2.29 12.75
CA PHE A 23 -0.84 3.11 12.05
C PHE A 23 -0.63 4.47 12.71
N MET A 24 -1.70 5.14 13.12
CA MET A 24 -1.66 6.45 13.79
C MET A 24 -0.99 6.37 15.17
N ALA A 25 -1.17 5.27 15.90
CA ALA A 25 -0.50 5.02 17.18
C ALA A 25 1.04 4.93 17.07
N LYS A 26 1.58 4.70 15.87
CA LYS A 26 3.02 4.68 15.61
C LYS A 26 3.55 5.99 15.05
N ASP A 27 2.72 6.73 14.32
CA ASP A 27 3.03 8.04 13.75
C ASP A 27 1.72 8.70 13.32
N GLU A 28 1.40 9.82 13.95
CA GLU A 28 0.15 10.54 13.72
C GLU A 28 0.00 11.00 12.27
N ASN A 29 1.09 11.22 11.52
CA ASN A 29 1.03 11.59 10.11
C ASN A 29 0.36 10.53 9.24
N ALA A 30 0.26 9.29 9.72
CA ALA A 30 -0.42 8.21 9.03
C ALA A 30 -1.88 8.56 8.70
N HIS A 31 -2.54 9.45 9.43
CA HIS A 31 -3.91 9.88 9.15
C HIS A 31 -4.09 10.38 7.70
N ARG A 32 -3.05 10.98 7.09
CA ARG A 32 -3.08 11.51 5.72
C ARG A 32 -3.17 10.41 4.66
N ALA A 33 -2.86 9.17 5.02
CA ALA A 33 -2.92 8.02 4.14
C ALA A 33 -4.26 7.27 4.22
N PHE A 34 -5.25 7.77 4.98
CA PHE A 34 -6.57 7.15 5.08
C PHE A 34 -7.66 8.12 4.64
N ARG A 35 -8.50 7.67 3.71
CA ARG A 35 -9.69 8.40 3.26
C ARG A 35 -10.95 7.73 3.83
N PRO A 36 -11.87 8.46 4.49
CA PRO A 36 -13.07 7.89 5.07
C PRO A 36 -14.00 7.28 4.00
N ALA A 37 -14.65 6.16 4.34
CA ALA A 37 -15.58 5.42 3.52
C ALA A 37 -16.66 4.76 4.41
N GLY A 38 -17.64 5.56 4.86
CA GLY A 38 -18.63 5.10 5.85
C GLY A 38 -17.98 4.81 7.21
N GLU A 39 -18.19 3.61 7.73
CA GLU A 39 -17.56 3.12 8.98
C GLU A 39 -16.11 2.65 8.79
N LYS A 40 -15.62 2.64 7.55
CA LYS A 40 -14.31 2.14 7.14
C LYS A 40 -13.46 3.22 6.49
N TYR A 41 -12.28 2.83 6.04
CA TYR A 41 -11.33 3.71 5.37
C TYR A 41 -10.74 3.06 4.13
N PHE A 42 -10.50 3.85 3.11
CA PHE A 42 -9.57 3.52 2.03
C PHE A 42 -8.16 3.91 2.45
N ALA A 43 -7.26 2.93 2.54
CA ALA A 43 -5.88 3.12 2.92
C ALA A 43 -4.95 3.23 1.71
N ASP A 44 -4.08 4.23 1.71
CA ASP A 44 -2.99 4.37 0.75
C ASP A 44 -1.72 3.70 1.30
N ILE A 45 -1.51 2.45 0.90
CA ILE A 45 -0.35 1.66 1.34
C ILE A 45 0.97 2.26 0.84
N TYR A 46 0.97 2.94 -0.30
CA TYR A 46 2.18 3.60 -0.82
C TYR A 46 2.51 4.84 -0.02
N GLN A 47 1.52 5.64 0.36
CA GLN A 47 1.73 6.80 1.22
C GLN A 47 2.23 6.39 2.61
N LEU A 48 1.68 5.32 3.20
CA LEU A 48 2.17 4.76 4.46
C LEU A 48 3.63 4.33 4.36
N ALA A 49 4.01 3.63 3.28
CA ALA A 49 5.39 3.24 3.03
C ALA A 49 6.32 4.44 2.89
N ARG A 50 5.91 5.47 2.12
CA ARG A 50 6.68 6.72 1.95
C ARG A 50 6.92 7.43 3.27
N GLN A 51 5.90 7.54 4.13
CA GLN A 51 6.04 8.16 5.46
C GLN A 51 7.05 7.42 6.33
N ARG A 52 6.95 6.08 6.38
CA ARG A 52 7.88 5.25 7.19
C ARG A 52 9.32 5.32 6.67
N LEU A 53 9.50 5.30 5.35
CA LEU A 53 10.80 5.42 4.70
C LEU A 53 11.43 6.81 4.92
N ALA A 54 10.63 7.88 4.83
CA ALA A 54 11.10 9.23 5.08
C ALA A 54 11.59 9.41 6.53
N ASN A 55 10.89 8.82 7.51
CA ASN A 55 11.29 8.91 8.92
C ASN A 55 12.65 8.26 9.23
N VAL A 56 13.15 7.37 8.36
CA VAL A 56 14.47 6.74 8.48
C VAL A 56 15.48 7.28 7.45
N GLY A 57 15.18 8.41 6.81
CA GLY A 57 16.09 9.11 5.91
C GLY A 57 16.17 8.56 4.48
N VAL A 58 15.23 7.71 4.04
CA VAL A 58 15.19 7.29 2.63
C VAL A 58 14.46 8.34 1.80
N GLU A 59 15.22 9.08 1.00
CA GLU A 59 14.70 10.17 0.16
C GLU A 59 14.31 9.73 -1.26
N LEU A 60 15.06 8.79 -1.84
CA LEU A 60 14.86 8.34 -3.23
C LEU A 60 13.89 7.16 -3.26
N ILE A 61 12.60 7.45 -3.47
CA ILE A 61 11.51 6.46 -3.50
C ILE A 61 10.79 6.51 -4.86
N PHE A 62 10.78 5.38 -5.57
CA PHE A 62 10.19 5.22 -6.91
C PHE A 62 9.06 4.20 -6.93
N GLY A 63 8.33 4.12 -8.05
CA GLY A 63 7.18 3.23 -8.21
C GLY A 63 5.99 3.65 -7.34
N GLY A 64 5.13 2.69 -7.01
CA GLY A 64 3.93 2.92 -6.22
C GLY A 64 2.78 3.53 -7.00
N ASP A 65 2.71 3.21 -8.30
CA ASP A 65 1.78 3.74 -9.30
C ASP A 65 0.82 2.66 -9.85
N ARG A 66 0.97 1.41 -9.43
CA ARG A 66 0.18 0.25 -9.90
C ARG A 66 -0.87 -0.18 -8.87
N CYS A 67 -1.97 -0.78 -9.31
CA CYS A 67 -3.00 -1.35 -8.46
C CYS A 67 -3.34 -2.80 -8.86
N THR A 68 -2.93 -3.76 -8.03
CA THR A 68 -3.18 -5.19 -8.27
C THR A 68 -4.66 -5.56 -8.38
N LEU A 69 -5.55 -4.82 -7.69
CA LEU A 69 -6.99 -5.06 -7.78
C LEU A 69 -7.57 -4.54 -9.10
N SER A 70 -7.23 -3.31 -9.48
CA SER A 70 -7.80 -2.61 -10.64
C SER A 70 -7.26 -3.14 -11.97
N GLU A 71 -5.96 -3.44 -12.02
CA GLU A 71 -5.26 -3.89 -13.23
C GLU A 71 -5.31 -5.42 -13.32
N LYS A 72 -6.52 -5.94 -13.52
CA LYS A 72 -6.84 -7.38 -13.48
C LYS A 72 -6.12 -8.23 -14.53
N ASP A 73 -5.78 -7.63 -15.67
CA ASP A 73 -5.14 -8.35 -16.79
C ASP A 73 -3.63 -8.50 -16.56
N ASP A 74 -3.06 -7.71 -15.64
CA ASP A 74 -1.62 -7.71 -15.34
C ASP A 74 -1.28 -8.40 -14.02
N PHE A 75 -2.21 -8.42 -13.05
CA PHE A 75 -1.91 -8.85 -11.67
C PHE A 75 -2.98 -9.77 -11.05
N PHE A 76 -2.51 -10.76 -10.30
CA PHE A 76 -3.35 -11.47 -9.33
C PHE A 76 -3.70 -10.55 -8.15
N SER A 77 -4.92 -10.68 -7.62
CA SER A 77 -5.33 -9.95 -6.41
C SER A 77 -6.15 -10.85 -5.49
N TYR A 78 -5.60 -11.13 -4.31
CA TYR A 78 -6.32 -11.88 -3.28
C TYR A 78 -7.61 -11.19 -2.86
N ARG A 79 -7.62 -9.85 -2.81
CA ARG A 79 -8.82 -9.08 -2.45
C ARG A 79 -9.95 -9.31 -3.45
N ARG A 80 -9.63 -9.40 -4.74
CA ARG A 80 -10.56 -9.63 -5.84
C ARG A 80 -10.99 -11.10 -5.91
N ASP A 81 -10.03 -12.02 -5.94
CA ASP A 81 -10.25 -13.40 -6.41
C ASP A 81 -10.30 -14.44 -5.29
N LYS A 82 -9.82 -14.11 -4.07
CA LYS A 82 -9.60 -15.03 -2.93
C LYS A 82 -8.63 -16.18 -3.25
N THR A 83 -9.04 -17.16 -4.04
CA THR A 83 -8.17 -18.25 -4.51
C THR A 83 -7.56 -17.86 -5.84
N THR A 84 -6.27 -17.50 -5.84
CA THR A 84 -5.57 -16.94 -7.02
C THR A 84 -4.07 -17.20 -6.95
N GLY A 85 -3.34 -16.85 -8.01
CA GLY A 85 -1.88 -16.97 -8.11
C GLY A 85 -1.12 -15.94 -7.24
N ARG A 86 0.20 -15.89 -7.41
CA ARG A 86 1.09 -14.95 -6.70
C ARG A 86 2.11 -14.38 -7.67
N MET A 87 2.43 -13.09 -7.50
CA MET A 87 3.58 -12.46 -8.14
C MET A 87 4.76 -12.43 -7.17
N ALA A 88 5.94 -12.15 -7.69
CA ALA A 88 7.16 -11.97 -6.91
C ALA A 88 7.97 -10.78 -7.46
N SER A 89 8.68 -10.09 -6.57
CA SER A 89 9.63 -9.03 -6.90
C SER A 89 11.03 -9.48 -6.50
N PHE A 90 12.02 -9.30 -7.38
CA PHE A 90 13.38 -9.78 -7.19
C PHE A 90 14.39 -8.64 -7.28
N ILE A 91 15.48 -8.73 -6.53
CA ILE A 91 16.64 -7.85 -6.61
C ILE A 91 17.90 -8.66 -6.27
N TRP A 92 18.99 -8.43 -6.99
CA TRP A 92 20.28 -9.10 -6.77
C TRP A 92 21.45 -8.17 -7.13
N LEU A 93 22.64 -8.48 -6.63
CA LEU A 93 23.89 -7.86 -7.06
C LEU A 93 24.45 -8.64 -8.25
N ILE A 94 25.06 -7.91 -9.19
CA ILE A 94 25.74 -8.49 -10.36
C ILE A 94 26.96 -9.28 -9.92
#